data_AF-A0A1E5W250-F1
#
_entry.id   AF-A0A1E5W250-F1
#
_cell.length_a   1.000
_cell.length_b   1.000
_cell.length_c   1.000
_cell.angle_alpha   90.00
_cell.angle_beta   90.00
_cell.angle_gamma   90.00
#
_symmetry.space_group_name_H-M   'P 1'
#
loop_
_entity.id
_entity.type
_entity.pdbx_description
1 polymer ?
#
loop_
_entity_poly.entity_id
_entity_poly.type
_entity_poly.pdbx_seq_one_letter_code
_entity_poly.pdbx_strand_id
1 'polypeptide(L)'
;MAMGAAAADAVVTFLWVLCASALGASTAAVTVLLGVQEGTGGHYALIVTASLLPALLFAFDLLCGALGGASFNPIDFAASYATGLDSPSLFSVALRFPTQVT
;
A
#
# COMPACT_ATOMS: atom_id res chain seq x y z
N MET A 1 9.91 20.55 0.81
CA MET A 1 10.11 20.65 2.28
C MET A 1 10.01 19.26 2.89
N ALA A 2 10.98 18.81 3.69
CA ALA A 2 11.02 17.45 4.24
C ALA A 2 9.77 17.07 5.05
N MET A 3 9.19 18.03 5.79
CA MET A 3 7.96 17.84 6.54
C MET A 3 6.76 17.48 5.65
N GLY A 4 6.67 18.08 4.46
CA GLY A 4 5.59 17.79 3.52
C GLY A 4 5.67 16.37 2.95
N ALA A 5 6.89 15.88 2.67
CA ALA A 5 7.10 14.51 2.22
C ALA A 5 6.77 13.49 3.33
N ALA A 6 7.18 13.74 4.57
CA ALA A 6 6.83 12.88 5.70
C ALA A 6 5.32 12.88 6.00
N ALA A 7 4.63 14.03 5.87
CA ALA A 7 3.18 14.08 6.01
C ALA A 7 2.46 13.30 4.91
N ALA A 8 2.95 13.39 3.66
CA ALA A 8 2.41 12.61 2.55
C ALA A 8 2.57 11.10 2.78
N ASP A 9 3.77 10.65 3.20
CA ASP A 9 4.02 9.26 3.59
C ASP A 9 3.05 8.79 4.68
N ALA A 10 2.88 9.59 5.75
CA ALA A 10 1.98 9.23 6.86
C ALA A 10 0.52 9.04 6.40
N VAL A 11 0.02 9.94 5.55
CA VAL A 11 -1.36 9.87 5.03
C VAL A 11 -1.54 8.64 4.14
N VAL A 12 -0.58 8.36 3.26
CA VAL A 12 -0.65 7.21 2.36
C VAL A 12 -0.51 5.92 3.14
N THR A 13 0.40 5.81 4.11
CA THR A 13 0.53 4.63 4.98
C THR A 13 -0.75 4.37 5.77
N PHE A 14 -1.34 5.40 6.37
CA PHE A 14 -2.61 5.26 7.09
C PHE A 14 -3.73 4.73 6.18
N LEU A 15 -3.87 5.32 4.99
CA LEU A 15 -4.88 4.89 4.02
C LEU A 15 -4.62 3.47 3.53
N TRP A 16 -3.35 3.12 3.28
CA TRP A 16 -2.93 1.78 2.89
C TRP A 16 -3.35 0.75 3.94
N VAL A 17 -3.04 0.98 5.21
CA VAL A 17 -3.38 0.06 6.30
C VAL A 17 -4.89 -0.07 6.47
N LEU A 18 -5.63 1.03 6.35
CA LEU A 18 -7.10 1.01 6.40
C LEU A 18 -7.68 0.14 5.27
N CYS A 19 -7.21 0.32 4.04
CA CYS A 19 -7.66 -0.47 2.88
C CYS A 19 -7.22 -1.93 2.97
N ALA A 20 -5.95 -2.18 3.33
CA ALA A 20 -5.39 -3.52 3.46
C ALA A 20 -6.12 -4.33 4.56
N SER A 21 -6.48 -3.69 5.67
CA SER A 21 -7.26 -4.33 6.74
C SER A 21 -8.67 -4.71 6.28
N ALA A 22 -9.24 -3.99 5.32
CA ALA A 22 -10.55 -4.31 4.74
C ALA A 22 -10.50 -5.41 3.68
N LEU A 23 -9.33 -5.83 3.18
CA LEU A 23 -9.19 -6.79 2.08
C LEU A 23 -9.95 -8.10 2.35
N GLY A 24 -9.88 -8.65 3.56
CA GLY A 24 -10.61 -9.87 3.90
C GLY A 24 -12.13 -9.72 3.79
N ALA A 25 -12.66 -8.59 4.29
CA ALA A 25 -14.09 -8.28 4.19
C ALA A 25 -14.51 -8.00 2.73
N SER A 26 -13.68 -7.29 1.96
CA SER A 26 -13.92 -7.04 0.54
C SER A 26 -13.91 -8.34 -0.27
N THR A 27 -12.96 -9.24 0.00
CA THR A 27 -12.92 -10.57 -0.62
C THR A 27 -14.21 -11.33 -0.35
N ALA A 28 -14.65 -11.39 0.92
CA ALA A 28 -15.88 -12.07 1.30
C ALA A 28 -17.11 -11.47 0.60
N ALA A 29 -17.21 -10.14 0.54
CA ALA A 29 -18.30 -9.45 -0.16
C ALA A 29 -18.32 -9.80 -1.66
N VAL A 30 -17.16 -9.79 -2.32
CA VAL A 30 -17.05 -10.12 -3.75
C VAL A 30 -17.38 -11.58 -4.01
N THR A 31 -16.94 -12.52 -3.17
CA THR A 31 -17.27 -13.95 -3.35
C THR A 31 -18.77 -14.22 -3.20
N VAL A 32 -19.46 -13.50 -2.30
CA VAL A 32 -20.92 -13.57 -2.16
C VAL A 32 -21.61 -13.01 -3.39
N LEU A 33 -21.18 -11.85 -3.91
CA LEU A 33 -21.74 -11.24 -5.13
C LEU A 33 -21.60 -12.15 -6.35
N LEU A 34 -20.53 -12.94 -6.43
CA LEU A 34 -20.27 -13.90 -7.51
C LEU A 34 -21.04 -15.23 -7.33
N GLY A 35 -21.78 -15.42 -6.23
CA GLY A 35 -22.59 -16.61 -5.99
C GLY A 35 -21.77 -17.88 -5.73
N VAL A 36 -20.51 -17.76 -5.29
CA VAL A 36 -19.65 -18.91 -5.02
C VAL A 36 -20.07 -19.58 -3.71
N GLN A 37 -20.68 -20.77 -3.80
CA GLN A 37 -21.09 -21.58 -2.65
C GLN A 37 -19.90 -22.29 -1.98
N GLU A 38 -20.04 -22.47 -0.65
CA GLU A 38 -19.07 -22.96 0.36
C GLU A 38 -18.26 -24.23 0.01
N GLY A 39 -18.65 -25.02 -1.01
CA GLY A 39 -17.99 -26.28 -1.37
C GLY A 39 -16.75 -26.17 -2.27
N THR A 40 -16.56 -25.04 -2.97
CA THR A 40 -15.37 -24.75 -3.80
C THR A 40 -14.68 -23.42 -3.43
N GLY A 41 -15.13 -22.78 -2.35
CA GLY A 41 -14.89 -21.37 -2.02
C GLY A 41 -13.44 -20.97 -1.77
N GLY A 42 -12.57 -21.89 -1.33
CA GLY A 42 -11.17 -21.59 -1.02
C GLY A 42 -10.38 -21.06 -2.22
N HIS A 43 -10.53 -21.68 -3.40
CA HIS A 43 -9.80 -21.25 -4.61
C HIS A 43 -10.32 -19.90 -5.15
N TYR A 44 -11.62 -19.64 -5.04
CA TYR A 44 -12.21 -18.39 -5.51
C TYR A 44 -11.84 -17.20 -4.61
N ALA A 45 -11.86 -17.37 -3.28
CA ALA A 45 -11.42 -16.33 -2.35
C ALA A 45 -9.95 -15.96 -2.58
N LEU A 46 -9.10 -16.94 -2.89
CA LEU A 46 -7.71 -16.70 -3.28
C LEU A 46 -7.60 -15.90 -4.58
N ILE A 47 -8.33 -16.28 -5.64
CA ILE A 47 -8.32 -15.55 -6.91
C ILE A 47 -8.79 -14.11 -6.73
N VAL A 48 -9.87 -13.90 -5.95
CA VAL A 48 -10.39 -12.57 -5.66
C VAL A 48 -9.36 -11.75 -4.89
N THR A 49 -8.79 -12.29 -3.81
CA THR A 49 -7.78 -11.58 -3.01
C THR A 49 -6.53 -11.28 -3.83
N ALA A 50 -6.08 -12.25 -4.64
CA ALA A 50 -4.95 -12.12 -5.55
C ALA A 50 -5.20 -11.13 -6.69
N SER A 51 -6.46 -10.77 -6.98
CA SER A 51 -6.82 -9.72 -7.93
C SER A 51 -6.97 -8.36 -7.25
N LEU A 52 -7.57 -8.33 -6.04
CA LEU A 52 -7.77 -7.10 -5.26
C LEU A 52 -6.46 -6.51 -4.76
N LEU A 53 -5.54 -7.34 -4.26
CA LEU A 53 -4.26 -6.87 -3.74
C LEU A 53 -3.39 -6.13 -4.79
N PRO A 54 -3.13 -6.66 -5.99
CA PRO A 54 -2.36 -5.94 -7.00
C PRO A 54 -3.11 -4.73 -7.55
N ALA A 55 -4.44 -4.77 -7.65
CA ALA A 55 -5.23 -3.59 -8.01
C ALA A 55 -5.07 -2.47 -6.98
N LEU A 56 -5.05 -2.84 -5.69
CA LEU A 56 -4.81 -1.89 -4.60
C LEU A 56 -3.37 -1.35 -4.65
N LEU A 57 -2.37 -2.22 -4.78
CA LEU A 57 -0.96 -1.80 -4.92
C LEU A 57 -0.77 -0.83 -6.09
N PHE A 58 -1.38 -1.11 -7.25
CA PHE A 58 -1.33 -0.24 -8.41
C PHE A 58 -1.99 1.13 -8.16
N ALA A 59 -3.13 1.16 -7.47
CA ALA A 59 -3.79 2.40 -7.10
C ALA A 59 -2.94 3.25 -6.15
N PHE A 60 -2.27 2.61 -5.18
CA PHE A 60 -1.39 3.29 -4.25
C PHE A 60 -0.09 3.76 -4.89
N ASP A 61 0.47 3.02 -5.84
CA ASP A 61 1.63 3.46 -6.63
C ASP A 61 1.33 4.75 -7.41
N LEU A 62 0.17 4.79 -8.09
CA LEU A 62 -0.34 5.99 -8.75
C LEU A 62 -0.52 7.16 -7.77
N LEU A 63 -1.11 6.90 -6.59
CA LEU A 63 -1.33 7.90 -5.55
C LEU A 63 0.00 8.46 -5.02
N CYS A 64 0.97 7.59 -4.76
CA CYS A 64 2.33 7.95 -4.35
C CYS A 64 3.02 8.83 -5.38
N GLY A 65 2.93 8.48 -6.66
CA GLY A 65 3.43 9.30 -7.77
C GLY A 65 2.78 10.68 -7.79
N ALA A 66 1.45 10.75 -7.63
CA ALA A 66 0.71 12.01 -7.58
C ALA A 66 1.07 12.88 -6.36
N LEU A 67 1.46 12.27 -5.24
CA LEU A 67 1.90 12.96 -4.02
C LEU A 67 3.40 13.30 -4.01
N GLY A 68 4.05 13.26 -5.17
CA GLY A 68 5.45 13.68 -5.32
C GLY A 68 6.44 12.62 -4.83
N GLY A 69 6.13 11.34 -5.04
CA GLY A 69 6.99 10.22 -4.64
C GLY A 69 6.86 9.89 -3.15
N ALA A 70 5.64 9.99 -2.61
CA ALA A 70 5.36 9.46 -1.28
C ALA A 70 5.58 7.94 -1.27
N SER A 71 5.80 7.36 -0.09
CA SER A 71 5.92 5.91 0.07
C SER A 71 5.10 5.47 1.27
N PHE A 72 4.40 4.35 1.12
CA PHE A 72 3.71 3.67 2.22
C PHE A 72 4.46 2.43 2.74
N ASN A 73 5.58 2.08 2.09
CA ASN A 73 6.34 0.87 2.38
C ASN A 73 7.80 1.23 2.74
N PRO A 74 8.20 1.06 4.01
CA PRO A 74 9.53 1.46 4.46
C PRO A 74 10.66 0.63 3.82
N ILE A 75 10.38 -0.61 3.42
CA ILE A 75 11.38 -1.46 2.74
C ILE A 75 11.62 -0.97 1.32
N ASP A 76 10.54 -0.66 0.61
CA ASP A 76 10.62 -0.13 -0.75
C ASP A 76 11.35 1.21 -0.78
N PHE A 77 11.00 2.12 0.14
CA PHE A 77 11.69 3.39 0.30
C PHE A 77 13.20 3.21 0.61
N ALA A 78 13.54 2.28 1.50
CA ALA A 78 14.93 1.97 1.83
C ALA A 78 15.71 1.45 0.61
N ALA A 79 15.08 0.59 -0.19
CA ALA A 79 15.69 0.02 -1.39
C ALA A 79 15.90 1.09 -2.48
N SER A 80 14.91 1.96 -2.72
CA SER A 80 15.00 3.08 -3.66
C SER A 80 16.08 4.09 -3.25
N TYR A 81 16.22 4.35 -1.95
CA TYR A 81 17.33 5.15 -1.42
C TYR A 81 18.69 4.47 -1.62
N ALA A 82 18.80 3.17 -1.28
CA ALA A 82 20.06 2.43 -1.37
C ALA A 82 20.56 2.24 -2.80
N THR A 83 19.64 2.13 -3.76
CA THR A 83 19.95 2.03 -5.20
C THR A 83 20.23 3.39 -5.85
N GLY A 84 20.04 4.49 -5.12
CA GLY A 84 20.21 5.85 -5.63
C GLY A 84 19.15 6.28 -6.63
N LEU A 85 18.05 5.52 -6.76
CA LEU A 85 16.88 5.91 -7.55
C LEU A 85 16.25 7.18 -6.97
N ASP A 86 16.30 7.32 -5.65
CA ASP A 86 15.93 8.52 -4.91
C ASP A 86 17.14 9.10 -4.16
N SER A 87 17.27 10.44 -4.17
CA SER A 87 18.40 11.15 -3.54
C SER A 87 18.00 12.17 -2.44
N PRO A 88 17.08 11.86 -1.49
CA PRO A 88 16.75 12.75 -0.38
C PRO A 88 17.92 12.89 0.59
N SER A 89 17.95 14.00 1.35
CA SER A 89 18.92 14.18 2.44
C SER A 89 18.67 13.18 3.57
N LEU A 90 19.72 12.82 4.32
CA LEU A 90 19.61 11.93 5.49
C LEU A 90 18.58 12.43 6.53
N PHE A 91 18.48 13.75 6.69
CA PHE A 91 17.46 14.37 7.53
C PHE A 91 16.03 14.07 7.05
N SER A 92 15.81 14.15 5.73
CA SER A 92 14.50 13.82 5.15
C SER A 92 14.20 12.32 5.27
N VAL A 93 15.20 11.46 5.11
CA VAL A 93 15.07 10.01 5.29
C VAL A 93 14.67 9.69 6.74
N ALA A 94 15.35 10.28 7.71
CA ALA A 94 15.07 10.08 9.14
C ALA A 94 13.64 10.49 9.53
N LEU A 95 13.06 11.48 8.85
CA LEU A 95 11.69 11.94 9.12
C LEU A 95 10.62 11.03 8.47
N ARG A 96 10.94 10.44 7.32
CA ARG A 96 10.02 9.62 6.49
C ARG A 96 9.93 8.16 6.92
N PHE A 97 10.99 7.60 7.52
CA PHE A 97 10.97 6.21 7.97
C PHE A 97 9.90 5.94 9.04
N PRO A 98 9.82 6.71 10.14
CA PRO A 98 8.84 6.45 11.20
C PRO A 98 7.39 6.62 10.75
N THR A 99 7.14 7.42 9.71
CA THR A 99 5.78 7.64 9.20
C THR A 99 5.22 6.46 8.41
N GLN A 100 6.08 5.53 8.01
CA GLN A 100 5.71 4.35 7.20
C GLN A 100 5.62 3.05 8.03
N VAL A 101 5.89 3.11 9.34
CA VAL A 101 5.81 1.95 10.24
C VAL A 101 4.39 1.86 10.78
N THR A 102 3.73 0.73 10.53
CA THR A 102 2.39 0.40 11.07
C THR A 102 2.38 -0.97 11.71
#